data_AF-A0A914PMP6-F1
#
_entry.id   AF-A0A914PMP6-F1
#
_cell.length_a   1.000
_cell.length_b   1.000
_cell.length_c   1.000
_cell.angle_alpha   90.00
_cell.angle_beta   90.00
_cell.angle_gamma   90.00
#
_symmetry.space_group_name_H-M   'P 1'
#
loop_
_entity.id
_entity.type
_entity.pdbx_description
1 polymer ?
#
loop_
_entity_poly.entity_id
_entity_poly.type
_entity_poly.pdbx_seq_one_letter_code
_entity_poly.pdbx_strand_id
1 'polypeptide(L)'
;MAPESDENLHIWNTGRPEIFHKHFCDIVYREIQKPLNNHTSFWPLPYGKRALNGGKALDITLLSCLSFNAGQSLFKYLQEEWNQRMTRNEFPSPGLIETIARMTFMGDFKGSIKSMVNIFLRKVKQEPNLPHYHLLILSEFFTCRVKVINDYSICPTFFVKTYSLMPGYCRNFGAAAIQRYATFEHQFLRIFCYSSPFIFIQCIKVMMAMATQQHEKHNYVPFTSSTDFGNGKTAASAEISSLILLQYYRTYKLIMPSTLFPTSSQELEVHDNNVIETQTISAATKKWIPEKFQQIKIAEFPSFTYIQNLLSMIDQDDIYQFNAQNEIHFRNDSHFRILLLLFNLVCQNPQQRPQSFPHFGYRLLNFYNSHYLISATNVLVDYLISTLKEFKDSGAPISKYIHLRNCINEFIFYHNFISFDRFLLQFVTHPSDNESIILMLEFTKILLIDNQPVDERLNFLIDILPSHYDISFCNSQTFFIGIKEYYDRFPEPTYYERANSDQNYPIQDDEHLPIYYSNLMEKLLPIVDHIFHRAIEQELHDDFFFPMVTRLTAVYKYHRMFFCKSQMC
;
A
#
# COMPACT_ATOMS: atom_id res chain seq x y z
N MET A 1 14.18 47.33 17.23
CA MET A 1 14.02 47.75 15.82
C MET A 1 12.57 47.48 15.44
N ALA A 2 11.84 48.52 15.04
CA ALA A 2 10.45 48.46 14.58
C ALA A 2 10.36 47.67 13.25
N PRO A 3 9.19 47.15 12.85
CA PRO A 3 9.09 46.12 11.83
C PRO A 3 9.11 46.68 10.41
N GLU A 4 10.04 46.21 9.58
CA GLU A 4 10.04 46.35 8.11
C GLU A 4 8.97 45.42 7.47
N SER A 5 7.70 45.55 7.85
CA SER A 5 6.69 44.53 7.53
C SER A 5 5.75 44.82 6.36
N ASP A 6 5.74 46.02 5.75
CA ASP A 6 4.77 46.32 4.66
C ASP A 6 5.38 46.47 3.25
N GLU A 7 6.62 46.95 3.10
CA GLU A 7 7.23 47.11 1.75
C GLU A 7 7.62 45.78 1.11
N ASN A 8 8.03 44.79 1.90
CA ASN A 8 8.44 43.47 1.37
C ASN A 8 7.26 42.65 0.84
N LEU A 9 6.06 42.81 1.41
CA LEU A 9 4.85 42.10 0.94
C LEU A 9 4.43 42.60 -0.45
N HIS A 10 4.62 43.89 -0.73
CA HIS A 10 4.37 44.46 -2.05
C HIS A 10 5.31 43.89 -3.11
N ILE A 11 6.61 43.71 -2.80
CA ILE A 11 7.60 43.13 -3.73
C ILE A 11 7.14 41.75 -4.22
N TRP A 12 6.58 40.92 -3.35
CA TRP A 12 6.19 39.53 -3.68
C TRP A 12 5.03 39.41 -4.66
N ASN A 13 4.24 40.47 -4.86
CA ASN A 13 3.10 40.47 -5.79
C ASN A 13 3.28 41.45 -6.97
N THR A 14 4.44 42.08 -7.13
CA THR A 14 4.68 43.17 -8.10
C THR A 14 4.73 42.79 -9.59
N GLY A 15 4.39 41.55 -9.97
CA GLY A 15 4.21 41.18 -11.39
C GLY A 15 5.47 41.19 -12.26
N ARG A 16 6.68 41.34 -11.69
CA ARG A 16 7.97 41.21 -12.40
C ARG A 16 8.58 39.82 -12.16
N PRO A 17 8.51 38.89 -13.15
CA PRO A 17 8.88 37.48 -12.94
C PRO A 17 10.33 37.25 -12.50
N GLU A 18 11.27 38.01 -13.05
CA GLU A 18 12.71 37.86 -12.77
C GLU A 18 13.06 38.27 -11.33
N ILE A 19 12.44 39.35 -10.84
CA ILE A 19 12.65 39.85 -9.47
C ILE A 19 12.00 38.88 -8.47
N PHE A 20 10.79 38.39 -8.77
CA PHE A 20 10.11 37.41 -7.95
C PHE A 20 10.93 36.11 -7.83
N HIS A 21 11.47 35.61 -8.94
CA HIS A 21 12.28 34.39 -8.94
C HIS A 21 13.53 34.53 -8.07
N LYS A 22 14.33 35.58 -8.30
CA LYS A 22 15.61 35.81 -7.62
C LYS A 22 15.45 36.22 -6.14
N HIS A 23 14.41 36.96 -5.79
CA HIS A 23 14.25 37.50 -4.45
C HIS A 23 13.27 36.71 -3.58
N PHE A 24 12.34 35.95 -4.15
CA PHE A 24 11.36 35.21 -3.35
C PHE A 24 11.58 33.69 -3.44
N CYS A 25 11.55 33.11 -4.64
CA CYS A 25 11.67 31.64 -4.79
C CYS A 25 13.00 31.11 -4.22
N ASP A 26 14.11 31.78 -4.53
CA ASP A 26 15.43 31.37 -4.02
C ASP A 26 15.54 31.48 -2.49
N ILE A 27 14.97 32.52 -1.89
CA ILE A 27 14.97 32.70 -0.42
C ILE A 27 14.11 31.62 0.23
N VAL A 28 12.90 31.42 -0.29
CA VAL A 28 11.98 30.39 0.18
C VAL A 28 12.62 29.01 0.10
N TYR A 29 13.25 28.68 -1.02
CA TYR A 29 13.92 27.40 -1.19
C TYR A 29 15.09 27.23 -0.22
N ARG A 30 15.90 28.25 0.01
CA ARG A 30 16.98 28.21 1.01
C ARG A 30 16.45 27.95 2.42
N GLU A 31 15.33 28.56 2.79
CA GLU A 31 14.72 28.31 4.10
C GLU A 31 14.15 26.89 4.21
N ILE A 32 13.55 26.36 3.14
CA ILE A 32 13.08 24.97 3.11
C ILE A 32 14.26 23.98 3.21
N GLN A 33 15.40 24.28 2.59
CA GLN A 33 16.61 23.44 2.63
C GLN A 33 17.47 23.64 3.89
N LYS A 34 17.03 24.50 4.82
CA LYS A 34 17.85 24.88 5.97
C LYS A 34 18.10 23.68 6.89
N PRO A 35 19.36 23.45 7.33
CA PRO A 35 19.68 22.36 8.22
C PRO A 35 18.89 22.38 9.53
N LEU A 36 18.58 21.18 10.03
CA LEU A 36 18.08 21.01 11.39
C LEU A 36 19.11 21.52 12.42
N ASN A 37 20.37 21.15 12.20
CA ASN A 37 21.53 21.50 13.01
C ASN A 37 22.69 21.88 12.09
N ASN A 38 23.59 22.76 12.53
CA ASN A 38 24.74 23.23 11.74
C ASN A 38 25.74 22.13 11.34
N HIS A 39 25.56 20.90 11.82
CA HIS A 39 26.52 19.79 11.68
C HIS A 39 26.04 18.65 10.77
N THR A 40 24.77 18.59 10.36
CA THR A 40 24.28 17.52 9.48
C THR A 40 24.19 18.05 8.05
N SER A 41 24.84 17.39 7.10
CA SER A 41 24.75 17.74 5.67
C SER A 41 23.50 17.17 4.99
N PHE A 42 22.85 16.18 5.60
CA PHE A 42 21.70 15.46 5.05
C PHE A 42 20.60 15.27 6.09
N TRP A 43 19.36 15.12 5.61
CA TRP A 43 18.24 14.69 6.43
C TRP A 43 18.20 13.17 6.53
N PRO A 44 18.14 12.59 7.75
CA PRO A 44 18.06 11.15 7.92
C PRO A 44 16.65 10.62 7.64
N LEU A 45 16.56 9.61 6.80
CA LEU A 45 15.36 8.82 6.54
C LEU A 45 15.49 7.45 7.23
N PRO A 46 14.41 6.66 7.33
CA PRO A 46 14.47 5.29 7.81
C PRO A 46 15.54 4.44 7.12
N TYR A 47 16.05 3.43 7.82
CA TYR A 47 17.03 2.46 7.31
C TYR A 47 18.33 3.08 6.76
N GLY A 48 18.79 4.18 7.37
CA GLY A 48 20.07 4.81 7.02
C GLY A 48 20.05 5.66 5.74
N LYS A 49 18.90 5.75 5.06
CA LYS A 49 18.74 6.58 3.85
C LYS A 49 18.94 8.05 4.14
N ARG A 50 19.44 8.79 3.15
CA ARG A 50 19.81 10.22 3.29
C ARG A 50 19.16 11.06 2.22
N ALA A 51 18.34 12.01 2.63
CA ALA A 51 17.78 13.03 1.75
C ALA A 51 18.54 14.35 1.86
N LEU A 52 18.27 15.26 0.93
CA LEU A 52 18.71 16.65 1.07
C LEU A 52 18.19 17.23 2.39
N ASN A 53 18.97 18.15 2.93
CA ASN A 53 18.67 18.73 4.23
C ASN A 53 17.43 19.62 4.18
N GLY A 54 16.79 19.82 5.34
CA GLY A 54 15.59 20.65 5.44
C GLY A 54 14.31 19.84 5.69
N GLY A 55 13.90 19.77 6.96
CA GLY A 55 12.65 19.12 7.37
C GLY A 55 11.47 20.07 7.50
N LYS A 56 11.69 21.38 7.47
CA LYS A 56 10.67 22.40 7.70
C LYS A 56 10.02 22.83 6.38
N ALA A 57 8.75 22.48 6.22
CA ALA A 57 7.91 22.93 5.13
C ALA A 57 7.39 24.35 5.39
N LEU A 58 6.99 25.04 4.33
CA LEU A 58 6.27 26.30 4.48
C LEU A 58 4.91 26.06 5.13
N ASP A 59 4.53 26.97 6.01
CA ASP A 59 3.21 26.96 6.62
C ASP A 59 2.12 27.19 5.57
N ILE A 60 1.01 26.47 5.68
CA ILE A 60 -0.15 26.68 4.82
C ILE A 60 -0.70 28.11 4.97
N THR A 61 -0.60 28.72 6.15
CA THR A 61 -0.99 30.13 6.34
C THR A 61 -0.13 31.06 5.50
N LEU A 62 1.20 30.86 5.49
CA LEU A 62 2.10 31.66 4.65
C LEU A 62 1.81 31.44 3.16
N LEU A 63 1.58 30.19 2.76
CA LEU A 63 1.22 29.86 1.37
C LEU A 63 -0.09 30.53 0.95
N SER A 64 -1.06 30.63 1.85
CA SER A 64 -2.36 31.28 1.59
C SER A 64 -2.27 32.80 1.42
N CYS A 65 -1.19 33.42 1.90
CA CYS A 65 -0.94 34.85 1.69
C CYS A 65 -0.40 35.17 0.28
N LEU A 66 0.02 34.16 -0.50
CA LEU A 66 0.53 34.37 -1.84
C LEU A 66 -0.62 34.60 -2.82
N SER A 67 -0.45 35.57 -3.73
CA SER A 67 -1.35 35.65 -4.88
C SER A 67 -1.26 34.37 -5.73
N PHE A 68 -2.31 34.07 -6.48
CA PHE A 68 -2.34 32.90 -7.37
C PHE A 68 -1.10 32.81 -8.28
N ASN A 69 -0.69 33.93 -8.88
CA ASN A 69 0.48 33.99 -9.76
C ASN A 69 1.80 33.76 -9.03
N ALA A 70 1.95 34.31 -7.82
CA ALA A 70 3.11 34.09 -6.96
C ALA A 70 3.19 32.62 -6.51
N GLY A 71 2.08 32.06 -6.04
CA GLY A 71 1.97 30.64 -5.67
C GLY A 71 2.25 29.72 -6.86
N GLN A 72 1.73 30.01 -8.05
CA GLN A 72 1.96 29.18 -9.23
C GLN A 72 3.43 29.22 -9.68
N SER A 73 4.06 30.40 -9.59
CA SER A 73 5.48 30.58 -9.92
C SER A 73 6.37 29.82 -8.92
N LEU A 74 6.06 29.92 -7.62
CA LEU A 74 6.73 29.14 -6.58
C LEU A 74 6.56 27.64 -6.80
N PHE A 75 5.34 27.18 -7.09
CA PHE A 75 5.07 25.76 -7.34
C PHE A 75 5.93 25.21 -8.48
N LYS A 76 5.95 25.92 -9.62
CA LYS A 76 6.75 25.53 -10.79
C LYS A 76 8.23 25.47 -10.46
N TYR A 77 8.74 26.46 -9.73
CA TYR A 77 10.14 26.47 -9.28
C TYR A 77 10.46 25.26 -8.39
N LEU A 78 9.66 25.00 -7.36
CA LEU A 78 9.88 23.86 -6.45
C LEU A 78 9.74 22.52 -7.18
N GLN A 79 8.82 22.43 -8.15
CA GLN A 79 8.65 21.26 -9.00
C GLN A 79 9.87 21.05 -9.93
N GLU A 80 10.44 22.11 -10.49
CA GLU A 80 11.67 22.06 -11.28
C GLU A 80 12.86 21.60 -10.42
N GLU A 81 13.01 22.16 -9.21
CA GLU A 81 14.03 21.72 -8.25
C GLU A 81 13.87 20.24 -7.93
N TRP A 82 12.66 19.77 -7.55
CA TRP A 82 12.40 18.35 -7.35
C TRP A 82 12.83 17.55 -8.59
N ASN A 83 12.37 17.92 -9.78
CA ASN A 83 12.70 17.20 -11.01
C ASN A 83 14.21 17.14 -11.30
N GLN A 84 14.96 18.21 -11.02
CA GLN A 84 16.41 18.24 -11.17
C GLN A 84 17.11 17.31 -10.18
N ARG A 85 16.67 17.28 -8.91
CA ARG A 85 17.23 16.37 -7.89
C ARG A 85 17.03 14.91 -8.25
N MET A 86 15.85 14.58 -8.76
CA MET A 86 15.57 13.22 -9.23
C MET A 86 16.48 12.86 -10.41
N THR A 87 16.75 13.79 -11.34
CA THR A 87 17.71 13.50 -12.43
C THR A 87 19.15 13.26 -11.92
N ARG A 88 19.49 13.76 -10.71
CA ARG A 88 20.80 13.56 -10.06
C ARG A 88 20.82 12.38 -9.08
N ASN A 89 19.74 11.60 -8.99
CA ASN A 89 19.57 10.52 -8.00
C ASN A 89 19.68 11.00 -6.54
N GLU A 90 19.34 12.26 -6.27
CA GLU A 90 19.30 12.84 -4.93
C GLU A 90 17.86 12.79 -4.39
N PHE A 91 17.67 12.29 -3.17
CA PHE A 91 16.33 12.30 -2.57
C PHE A 91 15.97 13.73 -2.11
N PRO A 92 14.79 14.25 -2.51
CA PRO A 92 14.38 15.60 -2.15
C PRO A 92 14.21 15.73 -0.63
N SER A 93 14.51 16.91 -0.08
CA SER A 93 14.34 17.17 1.34
C SER A 93 12.87 16.98 1.76
N PRO A 94 12.56 16.50 2.98
CA PRO A 94 11.17 16.38 3.43
C PRO A 94 10.40 17.71 3.41
N GLY A 95 11.06 18.83 3.73
CA GLY A 95 10.47 20.17 3.67
C GLY A 95 9.99 20.56 2.27
N LEU A 96 10.75 20.20 1.23
CA LEU A 96 10.39 20.44 -0.18
C LEU A 96 9.13 19.66 -0.57
N ILE A 97 9.13 18.34 -0.32
CA ILE A 97 7.99 17.47 -0.66
C ILE A 97 6.74 17.95 0.06
N GLU A 98 6.85 18.23 1.36
CA GLU A 98 5.71 18.62 2.19
C GLU A 98 5.22 20.04 1.87
N THR A 99 6.10 20.96 1.46
CA THR A 99 5.68 22.28 0.96
C THR A 99 4.84 22.13 -0.30
N ILE A 100 5.29 21.32 -1.26
CA ILE A 100 4.52 21.04 -2.47
C ILE A 100 3.20 20.36 -2.12
N ALA A 101 3.19 19.43 -1.16
CA ALA A 101 1.96 18.78 -0.68
C ALA A 101 0.94 19.80 -0.17
N ARG A 102 1.36 20.73 0.69
CA ARG A 102 0.50 21.81 1.22
C ARG A 102 -0.02 22.72 0.13
N MET A 103 0.81 23.07 -0.85
CA MET A 103 0.34 23.82 -2.02
C MET A 103 -0.73 23.03 -2.79
N THR A 104 -0.57 21.71 -2.98
CA THR A 104 -1.61 20.90 -3.64
C THR A 104 -2.92 20.85 -2.86
N PHE A 105 -2.88 20.98 -1.52
CA PHE A 105 -4.07 21.01 -0.66
C PHE A 105 -4.94 22.25 -0.89
N MET A 106 -4.34 23.38 -1.25
CA MET A 106 -5.06 24.64 -1.52
C MET A 106 -5.98 24.56 -2.75
N GLY A 107 -5.83 23.56 -3.62
CA GLY A 107 -6.75 23.30 -4.74
C GLY A 107 -6.56 24.17 -5.98
N ASP A 108 -5.84 25.28 -5.88
CA ASP A 108 -5.65 26.24 -6.98
C ASP A 108 -4.66 25.77 -8.06
N PHE A 109 -3.75 24.83 -7.74
CA PHE A 109 -2.63 24.47 -8.62
C PHE A 109 -2.85 23.22 -9.48
N LYS A 110 -4.10 22.90 -9.83
CA LYS A 110 -4.47 21.70 -10.63
C LYS A 110 -3.63 21.52 -11.89
N GLY A 111 -3.42 22.60 -12.67
CA GLY A 111 -2.60 22.56 -13.88
C GLY A 111 -1.15 22.16 -13.61
N SER A 112 -0.58 22.62 -12.50
CA SER A 112 0.78 22.29 -12.09
C SER A 112 0.89 20.85 -11.61
N ILE A 113 -0.11 20.34 -10.87
CA ILE A 113 -0.19 18.92 -10.49
C ILE A 113 -0.26 18.04 -11.74
N LYS A 114 -1.07 18.41 -12.73
CA LYS A 114 -1.16 17.70 -14.02
C LYS A 114 0.18 17.71 -14.76
N SER A 115 0.87 18.85 -14.76
CA SER A 115 2.22 18.98 -15.33
C SER A 115 3.21 18.05 -14.65
N MET A 116 3.20 18.00 -13.31
CA MET A 116 4.07 17.13 -12.50
C MET A 116 3.86 15.66 -12.83
N VAL A 117 2.60 15.23 -12.87
CA VAL A 117 2.21 13.88 -13.31
C VAL A 117 2.67 13.60 -14.75
N ASN A 118 2.48 14.52 -15.68
CA ASN A 118 2.86 14.30 -17.08
C ASN A 118 4.38 14.22 -17.27
N ILE A 119 5.15 15.10 -16.63
CA ILE A 119 6.61 15.06 -16.66
C ILE A 119 7.09 13.73 -16.11
N PHE A 120 6.51 13.30 -15.00
CA PHE A 120 6.81 12.02 -14.40
C PHE A 120 6.54 10.84 -15.34
N LEU A 121 5.33 10.76 -15.90
CA LEU A 121 4.95 9.69 -16.81
C LEU A 121 5.82 9.65 -18.07
N ARG A 122 6.32 10.81 -18.53
CA ARG A 122 7.30 10.89 -19.63
C ARG A 122 8.65 10.32 -19.22
N LYS A 123 9.18 10.70 -18.05
CA LYS A 123 10.46 10.21 -17.55
C LYS A 123 10.47 8.69 -17.38
N VAL A 124 9.41 8.13 -16.79
CA VAL A 124 9.27 6.67 -16.64
C VAL A 124 9.24 5.94 -17.98
N LYS A 125 8.64 6.53 -19.02
CA LYS A 125 8.62 5.96 -20.38
C LYS A 125 9.97 6.07 -21.09
N GLN A 126 10.72 7.15 -20.85
CA GLN A 126 11.98 7.45 -21.54
C GLN A 126 13.17 6.74 -20.91
N GLU A 127 13.14 6.53 -19.60
CA GLU A 127 14.25 5.97 -18.83
C GLU A 127 13.75 4.76 -18.03
N PRO A 128 13.63 3.58 -18.64
CA PRO A 128 13.23 2.36 -17.93
C PRO A 128 14.22 1.96 -16.83
N ASN A 129 15.43 2.53 -16.85
CA ASN A 129 16.47 2.35 -15.82
C ASN A 129 16.50 3.49 -14.78
N LEU A 130 15.58 4.48 -14.85
CA LEU A 130 15.50 5.56 -13.86
C LEU A 130 15.38 4.92 -12.47
N PRO A 131 16.12 5.38 -11.45
CA PRO A 131 16.04 4.76 -10.13
C PRO A 131 14.58 4.73 -9.65
N HIS A 132 14.03 3.52 -9.48
CA HIS A 132 12.60 3.33 -9.26
C HIS A 132 12.13 3.90 -7.91
N TYR A 133 13.07 4.31 -7.04
CA TYR A 133 12.83 5.11 -5.84
C TYR A 133 12.02 6.37 -6.16
N HIS A 134 12.20 6.96 -7.34
CA HIS A 134 11.48 8.15 -7.78
C HIS A 134 9.97 7.94 -7.91
N LEU A 135 9.60 6.81 -8.52
CA LEU A 135 8.22 6.41 -8.71
C LEU A 135 7.56 6.14 -7.36
N LEU A 136 8.32 5.59 -6.42
CA LEU A 136 7.86 5.33 -5.07
C LEU A 136 7.57 6.61 -4.26
N ILE A 137 8.51 7.56 -4.21
CA ILE A 137 8.35 8.81 -3.46
C ILE A 137 7.14 9.58 -3.98
N LEU A 138 7.01 9.68 -5.31
CA LEU A 138 5.88 10.37 -5.91
C LEU A 138 4.56 9.66 -5.63
N SER A 139 4.55 8.33 -5.68
CA SER A 139 3.33 7.61 -5.34
C SER A 139 2.99 7.74 -3.85
N GLU A 140 3.95 7.69 -2.92
CA GLU A 140 3.70 7.98 -1.48
C GLU A 140 3.15 9.40 -1.29
N PHE A 141 3.74 10.37 -1.98
CA PHE A 141 3.26 11.75 -1.97
C PHE A 141 1.78 11.84 -2.40
N PHE A 142 1.41 11.21 -3.53
CA PHE A 142 0.02 11.21 -3.99
C PHE A 142 -0.90 10.46 -3.01
N THR A 143 -0.52 9.27 -2.55
CA THR A 143 -1.38 8.41 -1.73
C THR A 143 -1.46 8.80 -0.26
N CYS A 144 -0.49 9.55 0.27
CA CYS A 144 -0.46 9.98 1.67
C CYS A 144 -0.72 11.48 1.86
N ARG A 145 -0.51 12.34 0.85
CA ARG A 145 -0.67 13.80 1.01
C ARG A 145 -1.65 14.50 0.09
N VAL A 146 -1.75 14.11 -1.18
CA VAL A 146 -2.57 14.88 -2.12
C VAL A 146 -4.07 14.61 -1.89
N LYS A 147 -4.79 15.62 -1.38
CA LYS A 147 -6.26 15.59 -1.18
C LYS A 147 -7.03 15.82 -2.49
N VAL A 148 -6.45 16.60 -3.42
CA VAL A 148 -7.07 17.01 -4.71
C VAL A 148 -6.85 15.96 -5.81
N ILE A 149 -6.79 14.68 -5.44
CA ILE A 149 -6.79 13.57 -6.41
C ILE A 149 -8.19 13.38 -7.02
N ASN A 150 -9.21 14.05 -6.47
CA ASN A 150 -10.56 14.01 -7.01
C ASN A 150 -10.79 14.79 -8.33
N ASP A 151 -9.72 15.35 -8.92
CA ASP A 151 -9.81 15.91 -10.27
C ASP A 151 -9.76 14.80 -11.33
N TYR A 152 -10.88 14.66 -12.05
CA TYR A 152 -11.15 13.67 -13.09
C TYR A 152 -10.07 13.55 -14.18
N SER A 153 -9.23 14.57 -14.35
CA SER A 153 -8.27 14.63 -15.45
C SER A 153 -6.87 14.07 -15.13
N ILE A 154 -6.50 13.94 -13.85
CA ILE A 154 -5.12 13.62 -13.44
C ILE A 154 -5.02 12.21 -12.88
N CYS A 155 -5.95 11.87 -11.98
CA CYS A 155 -5.98 10.63 -11.23
C CYS A 155 -6.02 9.38 -12.15
N PRO A 156 -6.99 9.24 -13.09
CA PRO A 156 -7.05 8.08 -13.97
C PRO A 156 -5.77 7.80 -14.74
N THR A 157 -5.17 8.82 -15.38
CA THR A 157 -4.03 8.60 -16.26
C THR A 157 -2.76 8.23 -15.49
N PHE A 158 -2.50 8.88 -14.35
CA PHE A 158 -1.34 8.56 -13.50
C PHE A 158 -1.44 7.13 -12.99
N PHE A 159 -2.57 6.77 -12.38
CA PHE A 159 -2.69 5.49 -11.70
C PHE A 159 -2.75 4.32 -12.67
N VAL A 160 -3.44 4.45 -13.81
CA VAL A 160 -3.45 3.41 -14.83
C VAL A 160 -2.05 3.15 -15.38
N LYS A 161 -1.26 4.21 -15.59
CA LYS A 161 0.12 4.04 -16.03
C LYS A 161 1.01 3.45 -14.94
N THR A 162 0.89 3.88 -13.69
CA THR A 162 1.63 3.25 -12.57
C THR A 162 1.27 1.77 -12.43
N TYR A 163 -0.02 1.44 -12.56
CA TYR A 163 -0.52 0.06 -12.55
C TYR A 163 0.08 -0.77 -13.69
N SER A 164 0.18 -0.21 -14.90
CA SER A 164 0.79 -0.91 -16.05
C SER A 164 2.26 -1.28 -15.83
N LEU A 165 2.95 -0.66 -14.85
CA LEU A 165 4.34 -0.96 -14.51
C LEU A 165 4.48 -2.05 -13.45
N MET A 166 3.42 -2.30 -12.66
CA MET A 166 3.43 -3.33 -11.60
C MET A 166 3.86 -4.72 -12.09
N PRO A 167 3.41 -5.27 -13.23
CA PRO A 167 3.81 -6.61 -13.66
C PRO A 167 5.31 -6.72 -13.96
N GLY A 168 5.96 -5.62 -14.35
CA GLY A 168 7.41 -5.58 -14.48
C GLY A 168 8.12 -5.75 -13.13
N TYR A 169 7.56 -5.19 -12.06
CA TYR A 169 8.10 -5.32 -10.69
C TYR A 169 7.78 -6.66 -10.05
N CYS A 170 6.62 -7.26 -10.32
CA CYS A 170 6.26 -8.59 -9.81
C CYS A 170 7.30 -9.67 -10.17
N ARG A 171 7.98 -9.51 -11.31
CA ARG A 171 8.91 -10.49 -11.88
C ARG A 171 10.34 -10.30 -11.40
N ASN A 172 10.66 -9.14 -10.83
CA ASN A 172 12.00 -8.86 -10.36
C ASN A 172 12.27 -9.56 -9.02
N PHE A 173 13.50 -10.03 -8.86
CA PHE A 173 13.95 -10.70 -7.64
C PHE A 173 14.61 -9.70 -6.67
N GLY A 174 14.71 -10.10 -5.40
CA GLY A 174 15.41 -9.36 -4.35
C GLY A 174 14.52 -8.43 -3.52
N ALA A 175 15.02 -8.11 -2.32
CA ALA A 175 14.31 -7.34 -1.29
C ALA A 175 13.70 -6.02 -1.79
N ALA A 176 14.47 -5.22 -2.52
CA ALA A 176 13.99 -3.94 -3.05
C ALA A 176 12.87 -4.11 -4.10
N ALA A 177 12.85 -5.20 -4.87
CA ALA A 177 11.74 -5.50 -5.78
C ALA A 177 10.47 -5.85 -5.00
N ILE A 178 10.61 -6.67 -3.95
CA ILE A 178 9.50 -7.06 -3.07
C ILE A 178 8.88 -5.83 -2.40
N GLN A 179 9.71 -4.97 -1.80
CA GLN A 179 9.25 -3.75 -1.15
C GLN A 179 8.60 -2.78 -2.14
N ARG A 180 9.13 -2.66 -3.37
CA ARG A 180 8.53 -1.82 -4.43
C ARG A 180 7.14 -2.30 -4.78
N TYR A 181 7.01 -3.60 -5.07
CA TYR A 181 5.73 -4.18 -5.43
C TYR A 181 4.71 -3.99 -4.29
N ALA A 182 5.08 -4.28 -3.04
CA ALA A 182 4.19 -4.13 -1.90
C ALA A 182 3.71 -2.68 -1.74
N THR A 183 4.62 -1.71 -1.87
CA THR A 183 4.25 -0.30 -1.81
C THR A 183 3.31 0.11 -2.95
N PHE A 184 3.57 -0.32 -4.20
CA PHE A 184 2.67 -0.01 -5.31
C PHE A 184 1.29 -0.64 -5.16
N GLU A 185 1.21 -1.86 -4.66
CA GLU A 185 -0.05 -2.54 -4.37
C GLU A 185 -0.84 -1.81 -3.29
N HIS A 186 -0.22 -1.43 -2.18
CA HIS A 186 -0.90 -0.64 -1.13
C HIS A 186 -1.36 0.72 -1.64
N GLN A 187 -0.54 1.37 -2.46
CA GLN A 187 -0.91 2.64 -3.08
C GLN A 187 -2.14 2.46 -3.96
N PHE A 188 -2.10 1.49 -4.86
CA PHE A 188 -3.20 1.13 -5.74
C PHE A 188 -4.48 0.85 -4.96
N LEU A 189 -4.38 0.04 -3.92
CA LEU A 189 -5.49 -0.29 -3.03
C LEU A 189 -6.15 0.98 -2.46
N ARG A 190 -5.36 1.90 -1.89
CA ARG A 190 -5.89 3.16 -1.33
C ARG A 190 -6.59 4.00 -2.37
N ILE A 191 -6.03 4.11 -3.57
CA ILE A 191 -6.64 4.92 -4.63
C ILE A 191 -8.00 4.36 -5.00
N PHE A 192 -8.11 3.05 -5.23
CA PHE A 192 -9.35 2.43 -5.67
C PHE A 192 -10.40 2.43 -4.56
N CYS A 193 -10.01 2.12 -3.32
CA CYS A 193 -10.90 2.17 -2.16
C CYS A 193 -11.38 3.59 -1.83
N TYR A 194 -10.55 4.62 -2.05
CA TYR A 194 -10.88 6.01 -1.71
C TYR A 194 -11.37 6.84 -2.89
N SER A 195 -11.38 6.28 -4.10
CA SER A 195 -11.91 6.97 -5.27
C SER A 195 -13.42 7.12 -5.15
N SER A 196 -13.93 8.30 -5.49
CA SER A 196 -15.36 8.44 -5.69
C SER A 196 -15.82 7.50 -6.81
N PRO A 197 -17.06 7.01 -6.78
CA PRO A 197 -17.63 6.18 -7.84
C PRO A 197 -17.41 6.76 -9.25
N PHE A 198 -17.49 8.09 -9.42
CA PHE A 198 -17.26 8.75 -10.71
C PHE A 198 -15.79 8.67 -11.17
N ILE A 199 -14.84 8.93 -10.26
CA ILE A 199 -13.40 8.86 -10.58
C ILE A 199 -13.02 7.42 -10.90
N PHE A 200 -13.54 6.47 -10.13
CA PHE A 200 -13.33 5.06 -10.35
C PHE A 200 -13.73 4.64 -11.77
N ILE A 201 -14.93 5.04 -12.25
CA ILE A 201 -15.35 4.75 -13.63
C ILE A 201 -14.40 5.35 -14.65
N GLN A 202 -13.91 6.58 -14.43
CA GLN A 202 -12.94 7.18 -15.35
C GLN A 202 -11.61 6.43 -15.35
N CYS A 203 -11.14 5.94 -14.19
CA CYS A 203 -9.99 5.04 -14.12
C CYS A 203 -10.23 3.77 -14.95
N ILE A 204 -11.38 3.12 -14.79
CA ILE A 204 -11.75 1.94 -15.59
C ILE A 204 -11.76 2.26 -17.09
N LYS A 205 -12.38 3.38 -17.51
CA LYS A 205 -12.41 3.80 -18.92
C LYS A 205 -11.03 4.02 -19.51
N VAL A 206 -10.13 4.65 -18.76
CA VAL A 206 -8.74 4.86 -19.19
C VAL A 206 -7.99 3.53 -19.27
N MET A 207 -8.20 2.61 -18.32
CA MET A 207 -7.63 1.25 -18.41
C MET A 207 -8.10 0.52 -19.67
N MET A 208 -9.41 0.56 -19.96
CA MET A 208 -10.00 -0.07 -21.14
C MET A 208 -9.44 0.54 -22.44
N ALA A 209 -9.39 1.87 -22.55
CA ALA A 209 -8.84 2.56 -23.72
C ALA A 209 -7.35 2.24 -23.94
N MET A 210 -6.58 2.01 -22.87
CA MET A 210 -5.18 1.59 -22.98
C MET A 210 -5.04 0.12 -23.39
N ALA A 211 -5.93 -0.75 -22.90
CA ALA A 211 -5.95 -2.16 -23.27
C ALA A 211 -6.26 -2.35 -24.77
N THR A 212 -7.24 -1.61 -25.30
CA THR A 212 -7.60 -1.68 -26.73
C THR A 212 -6.48 -1.15 -27.64
N GLN A 213 -5.70 -0.16 -27.18
CA GLN A 213 -4.53 0.33 -27.93
C GLN A 213 -3.33 -0.63 -27.95
N GLN A 214 -3.27 -1.61 -27.03
CA GLN A 214 -2.15 -2.55 -26.89
C GLN A 214 -2.42 -3.96 -27.44
N HIS A 215 -3.48 -4.11 -28.26
CA HIS A 215 -4.00 -5.38 -28.80
C HIS A 215 -3.00 -6.26 -29.58
N GLU A 216 -1.75 -5.83 -29.82
CA GLU A 216 -0.76 -6.67 -30.51
C GLU A 216 0.25 -7.39 -29.61
N LYS A 217 0.41 -7.09 -28.30
CA LYS A 217 1.44 -7.79 -27.49
C LYS A 217 1.08 -8.22 -26.06
N HIS A 218 0.19 -7.57 -25.32
CA HIS A 218 -0.15 -8.00 -23.96
C HIS A 218 -1.60 -7.62 -23.59
N ASN A 219 -2.44 -8.60 -23.25
CA ASN A 219 -3.82 -8.37 -22.82
C ASN A 219 -3.84 -7.82 -21.38
N TYR A 220 -3.96 -6.51 -21.22
CA TYR A 220 -4.19 -5.85 -19.94
C TYR A 220 -5.68 -5.86 -19.61
N VAL A 221 -6.17 -6.92 -18.95
CA VAL A 221 -7.54 -6.93 -18.45
C VAL A 221 -7.52 -6.61 -16.95
N PRO A 222 -8.13 -5.49 -16.50
CA PRO A 222 -8.06 -5.06 -15.09
C PRO A 222 -8.77 -6.00 -14.10
N PHE A 223 -9.58 -6.94 -14.60
CA PHE A 223 -10.44 -7.80 -13.80
C PHE A 223 -10.12 -9.30 -13.89
N THR A 224 -9.10 -9.72 -14.64
CA THR A 224 -8.81 -11.16 -14.72
C THR A 224 -8.11 -11.62 -13.45
N SER A 225 -8.70 -12.57 -12.74
CA SER A 225 -8.16 -13.25 -11.56
C SER A 225 -7.32 -14.49 -11.93
N SER A 226 -6.66 -14.49 -13.10
CA SER A 226 -5.95 -15.70 -13.52
C SER A 226 -4.80 -16.01 -12.57
N THR A 227 -4.93 -17.12 -11.84
CA THR A 227 -3.85 -17.73 -11.06
C THR A 227 -2.66 -18.16 -11.93
N ASP A 228 -2.87 -18.28 -13.25
CA ASP A 228 -1.83 -18.47 -14.27
C ASP A 228 -1.14 -17.14 -14.64
N PHE A 229 -0.32 -16.62 -13.72
CA PHE A 229 0.57 -15.49 -13.97
C PHE A 229 1.73 -15.83 -14.93
N GLY A 230 1.92 -17.11 -15.27
CA GLY A 230 2.98 -17.60 -16.17
C GLY A 230 2.94 -17.01 -17.59
N ASN A 231 1.80 -16.47 -18.02
CA ASN A 231 1.62 -15.89 -19.37
C ASN A 231 1.54 -14.35 -19.41
N GLY A 232 1.86 -13.66 -18.31
CA GLY A 232 1.97 -12.20 -18.30
C GLY A 232 0.66 -11.43 -18.51
N LYS A 233 -0.47 -12.00 -18.08
CA LYS A 233 -1.81 -11.46 -18.33
C LYS A 233 -2.37 -10.57 -17.21
N THR A 234 -1.74 -10.50 -16.04
CA THR A 234 -2.24 -9.73 -14.90
C THR A 234 -1.14 -8.93 -14.21
N ALA A 235 -1.44 -7.64 -13.98
CA ALA A 235 -0.57 -6.67 -13.33
C ALA A 235 -0.65 -6.70 -11.79
N ALA A 236 -1.72 -7.29 -11.26
CA ALA A 236 -2.10 -7.28 -9.85
C ALA A 236 -2.35 -8.69 -9.31
N SER A 237 -2.24 -8.83 -7.99
CA SER A 237 -2.66 -10.01 -7.24
C SER A 237 -4.16 -10.28 -7.41
N ALA A 238 -4.59 -11.53 -7.26
CA ALA A 238 -6.00 -11.91 -7.38
C ALA A 238 -6.86 -11.16 -6.36
N GLU A 239 -6.30 -10.88 -5.18
CA GLU A 239 -6.90 -10.14 -4.08
C GLU A 239 -7.20 -8.69 -4.47
N ILE A 240 -6.23 -7.98 -5.08
CA ILE A 240 -6.47 -6.63 -5.60
C ILE A 240 -7.57 -6.69 -6.67
N SER A 241 -7.51 -7.64 -7.61
CA SER A 241 -8.52 -7.77 -8.66
C SER A 241 -9.91 -7.95 -8.09
N SER A 242 -10.06 -8.77 -7.04
CA SER A 242 -11.32 -8.94 -6.29
C SER A 242 -11.78 -7.64 -5.64
N LEU A 243 -10.87 -6.84 -5.06
CA LEU A 243 -11.22 -5.55 -4.46
C LEU A 243 -11.65 -4.50 -5.49
N ILE A 244 -10.94 -4.40 -6.62
CA ILE A 244 -11.35 -3.53 -7.74
C ILE A 244 -12.75 -3.93 -8.19
N LEU A 245 -13.01 -5.23 -8.32
CA LEU A 245 -14.29 -5.75 -8.75
C LEU A 245 -15.43 -5.38 -7.79
N LEU A 246 -15.23 -5.59 -6.49
CA LEU A 246 -16.22 -5.20 -5.49
C LEU A 246 -16.51 -3.69 -5.54
N GLN A 247 -15.46 -2.89 -5.71
CA GLN A 247 -15.61 -1.44 -5.89
C GLN A 247 -16.32 -1.09 -7.20
N TYR A 248 -16.13 -1.86 -8.28
CA TYR A 248 -16.86 -1.71 -9.53
C TYR A 248 -18.35 -1.99 -9.33
N TYR A 249 -18.73 -3.09 -8.64
CA TYR A 249 -20.13 -3.38 -8.34
C TYR A 249 -20.79 -2.34 -7.45
N ARG A 250 -20.08 -1.87 -6.42
CA ARG A 250 -20.54 -0.76 -5.57
C ARG A 250 -20.78 0.49 -6.41
N THR A 251 -19.82 0.84 -7.25
CA THR A 251 -19.87 2.01 -8.12
C THR A 251 -21.03 1.92 -9.12
N TYR A 252 -21.22 0.74 -9.73
CA TYR A 252 -22.35 0.45 -10.60
C TYR A 252 -23.67 0.67 -9.87
N LYS A 253 -23.84 0.10 -8.68
CA LYS A 253 -25.06 0.23 -7.86
C LYS A 253 -25.36 1.69 -7.47
N LEU A 254 -24.33 2.48 -7.18
CA LEU A 254 -24.47 3.88 -6.78
C LEU A 254 -24.77 4.83 -7.94
N ILE A 255 -24.23 4.56 -9.14
CA ILE A 255 -24.32 5.48 -10.28
C ILE A 255 -25.40 5.08 -11.30
N MET A 256 -25.81 3.81 -11.38
CA MET A 256 -26.77 3.34 -12.39
C MET A 256 -28.15 4.03 -12.44
N PRO A 257 -28.66 4.68 -11.38
CA PRO A 257 -29.84 5.55 -11.54
C PRO A 257 -29.59 6.80 -12.40
N SER A 258 -28.34 7.12 -12.74
CA SER A 258 -27.95 8.31 -13.50
C SER A 258 -27.54 7.98 -14.94
N THR A 259 -27.97 8.82 -15.89
CA THR A 259 -27.73 8.75 -17.35
C THR A 259 -26.25 8.84 -17.78
N LEU A 260 -25.30 8.72 -16.85
CA LEU A 260 -23.86 8.90 -17.04
C LEU A 260 -23.11 7.59 -17.33
N PHE A 261 -23.74 6.43 -17.11
CA PHE A 261 -23.20 5.16 -17.58
C PHE A 261 -23.55 4.98 -19.06
N PRO A 262 -22.56 4.84 -19.97
CA PRO A 262 -22.85 4.53 -21.36
C PRO A 262 -23.42 3.11 -21.42
N THR A 263 -24.73 3.02 -21.63
CA THR A 263 -25.48 1.76 -21.80
C THR A 263 -25.21 1.07 -23.15
N SER A 264 -24.22 1.50 -23.93
CA SER A 264 -24.11 1.14 -25.36
C SER A 264 -22.73 0.78 -25.90
N SER A 265 -21.67 0.70 -25.09
CA SER A 265 -20.37 0.23 -25.61
C SER A 265 -20.27 -1.30 -25.53
N GLN A 266 -20.31 -1.98 -26.68
CA GLN A 266 -20.03 -3.42 -26.85
C GLN A 266 -18.74 -3.89 -26.13
N GLU A 267 -17.79 -2.98 -25.91
CA GLU A 267 -16.54 -3.22 -25.17
C GLU A 267 -16.77 -3.59 -23.68
N LEU A 268 -17.79 -2.99 -23.04
CA LEU A 268 -18.15 -3.31 -21.65
C LEU A 268 -18.82 -4.69 -21.54
N GLU A 269 -19.62 -5.10 -22.53
CA GLU A 269 -20.27 -6.42 -22.54
C GLU A 269 -19.27 -7.58 -22.71
N VAL A 270 -18.28 -7.43 -23.59
CA VAL A 270 -17.21 -8.44 -23.77
C VAL A 270 -16.37 -8.59 -22.50
N HIS A 271 -16.14 -7.49 -21.76
CA HIS A 271 -15.42 -7.54 -20.49
C HIS A 271 -16.28 -8.09 -19.35
N ASP A 272 -17.56 -7.69 -19.25
CA ASP A 272 -18.51 -8.23 -18.28
C ASP A 272 -18.54 -9.77 -18.37
N ASN A 273 -18.52 -10.34 -19.59
CA ASN A 273 -18.46 -11.79 -19.80
C ASN A 273 -17.15 -12.44 -19.31
N ASN A 274 -15.99 -11.85 -19.61
CA ASN A 274 -14.68 -12.37 -19.14
C ASN A 274 -14.52 -12.28 -17.60
N VAL A 275 -15.09 -11.24 -16.99
CA VAL A 275 -15.15 -11.06 -15.53
C VAL A 275 -16.01 -12.15 -14.88
N ILE A 276 -17.18 -12.42 -15.45
CA ILE A 276 -18.14 -13.42 -14.94
C ILE A 276 -17.57 -14.84 -15.01
N GLU A 277 -16.77 -15.18 -16.03
CA GLU A 277 -16.28 -16.55 -16.25
C GLU A 277 -15.16 -17.00 -15.29
N THR A 278 -14.36 -16.06 -14.77
CA THR A 278 -13.09 -16.36 -14.07
C THR A 278 -13.11 -16.17 -12.56
N GLN A 279 -14.18 -15.59 -12.02
CA GLN A 279 -14.24 -15.19 -10.61
C GLN A 279 -15.27 -15.99 -9.81
N THR A 280 -14.92 -16.24 -8.56
CA THR A 280 -15.78 -16.86 -7.57
C THR A 280 -15.97 -15.90 -6.40
N ILE A 281 -17.19 -15.83 -5.89
CA ILE A 281 -17.55 -14.94 -4.77
C ILE A 281 -18.39 -15.67 -3.74
N SER A 282 -18.46 -15.12 -2.54
CA SER A 282 -19.29 -15.70 -1.49
C SER A 282 -20.78 -15.52 -1.82
N ALA A 283 -21.61 -16.48 -1.40
CA ALA A 283 -23.05 -16.41 -1.61
C ALA A 283 -23.66 -15.16 -0.94
N ALA A 284 -23.12 -14.74 0.20
CA ALA A 284 -23.52 -13.50 0.87
C ALA A 284 -23.15 -12.26 0.03
N THR A 285 -21.91 -12.16 -0.45
CA THR A 285 -21.48 -11.06 -1.34
C THR A 285 -22.32 -11.00 -2.62
N LYS A 286 -22.68 -12.15 -3.20
CA LYS A 286 -23.53 -12.24 -4.40
C LYS A 286 -24.89 -11.55 -4.24
N LYS A 287 -25.48 -11.52 -3.03
CA LYS A 287 -26.74 -10.80 -2.76
C LYS A 287 -26.61 -9.28 -2.98
N TRP A 288 -25.42 -8.73 -2.79
CA TRP A 288 -25.17 -7.29 -2.84
C TRP A 288 -24.81 -6.79 -4.24
N ILE A 289 -24.51 -7.71 -5.15
CA ILE A 289 -24.13 -7.45 -6.53
C ILE A 289 -25.37 -7.15 -7.39
N PRO A 290 -25.29 -6.19 -8.33
CA PRO A 290 -26.39 -5.90 -9.26
C PRO A 290 -26.86 -7.13 -10.05
N GLU A 291 -28.17 -7.22 -10.34
CA GLU A 291 -28.80 -8.36 -11.01
C GLU A 291 -28.10 -8.79 -12.31
N LYS A 292 -27.62 -7.82 -13.11
CA LYS A 292 -26.87 -8.06 -14.35
C LYS A 292 -25.66 -8.99 -14.16
N PHE A 293 -25.05 -8.99 -12.98
CA PHE A 293 -23.85 -9.76 -12.67
C PHE A 293 -24.12 -11.00 -11.81
N GLN A 294 -25.38 -11.40 -11.61
CA GLN A 294 -25.70 -12.58 -10.78
C GLN A 294 -25.28 -13.92 -11.41
N GLN A 295 -24.77 -13.92 -12.63
CA GLN A 295 -24.24 -15.12 -13.29
C GLN A 295 -22.88 -15.58 -12.73
N ILE A 296 -22.22 -14.77 -11.89
CA ILE A 296 -20.94 -15.12 -11.26
C ILE A 296 -21.09 -16.39 -10.40
N LYS A 297 -20.08 -17.27 -10.49
CA LYS A 297 -20.02 -18.52 -9.73
C LYS A 297 -19.86 -18.25 -8.24
N ILE A 298 -20.54 -19.06 -7.43
CA ILE A 298 -20.31 -19.05 -5.99
C ILE A 298 -19.02 -19.81 -5.71
N ALA A 299 -18.17 -19.25 -4.87
CA ALA A 299 -16.93 -19.90 -4.48
C ALA A 299 -17.19 -21.06 -3.54
N GLU A 300 -16.50 -22.16 -3.80
CA GLU A 300 -16.37 -23.26 -2.87
C GLU A 300 -14.98 -23.15 -2.22
N PHE A 301 -14.91 -23.38 -0.91
CA PHE A 301 -13.63 -23.47 -0.22
C PHE A 301 -12.78 -24.59 -0.85
N PRO A 302 -11.44 -24.50 -0.86
CA PRO A 302 -10.60 -25.60 -1.28
C PRO A 302 -11.02 -26.90 -0.60
N SER A 303 -11.12 -27.98 -1.38
CA SER A 303 -11.59 -29.26 -0.85
C SER A 303 -10.73 -29.71 0.34
N PHE A 304 -11.35 -30.36 1.33
CA PHE A 304 -10.61 -30.95 2.46
C PHE A 304 -9.44 -31.83 1.98
N THR A 305 -9.63 -32.56 0.88
CA THR A 305 -8.60 -33.36 0.21
C THR A 305 -7.38 -32.52 -0.24
N TYR A 306 -7.59 -31.29 -0.73
CA TYR A 306 -6.49 -30.40 -1.10
C TYR A 306 -5.65 -30.01 0.12
N ILE A 307 -6.28 -29.65 1.24
CA ILE A 307 -5.56 -29.30 2.46
C ILE A 307 -4.82 -30.51 3.04
N GLN A 308 -5.44 -31.69 3.06
CA GLN A 308 -4.79 -32.92 3.52
C GLN A 308 -3.61 -33.31 2.62
N ASN A 309 -3.74 -33.13 1.30
CA ASN A 309 -2.63 -33.31 0.37
C ASN A 309 -1.51 -32.31 0.67
N LEU A 310 -1.81 -31.03 0.92
CA LEU A 310 -0.79 -30.05 1.31
C LEU A 310 -0.06 -30.46 2.59
N LEU A 311 -0.78 -30.91 3.61
CA LEU A 311 -0.20 -31.36 4.87
C LEU A 311 0.67 -32.61 4.69
N SER A 312 0.19 -33.61 3.97
CA SER A 312 1.00 -34.80 3.69
C SER A 312 2.25 -34.49 2.84
N MET A 313 2.19 -33.48 1.96
CA MET A 313 3.37 -33.02 1.22
C MET A 313 4.37 -32.29 2.13
N ILE A 314 3.89 -31.56 3.14
CA ILE A 314 4.75 -30.93 4.15
C ILE A 314 5.43 -31.98 5.03
N ASP A 315 4.72 -33.04 5.41
CA ASP A 315 5.31 -34.16 6.17
C ASP A 315 6.36 -34.94 5.35
N GLN A 316 6.28 -34.88 4.02
CA GLN A 316 7.24 -35.49 3.09
C GLN A 316 8.46 -34.60 2.79
N ASP A 317 8.28 -33.27 2.81
CA ASP A 317 9.40 -32.32 2.78
C ASP A 317 10.22 -32.61 4.06
N ASP A 318 11.45 -33.12 3.98
CA ASP A 318 12.22 -33.55 5.16
C ASP A 318 12.67 -32.32 6.00
N ILE A 319 11.75 -31.75 6.79
CA ILE A 319 11.79 -30.44 7.47
C ILE A 319 13.06 -30.26 8.32
N TYR A 320 13.71 -31.35 8.73
CA TYR A 320 14.85 -31.30 9.66
C TYR A 320 16.21 -31.18 8.97
N GLN A 321 16.26 -31.22 7.64
CA GLN A 321 17.52 -31.12 6.90
C GLN A 321 17.65 -29.74 6.22
N PHE A 322 17.77 -28.66 7.00
CA PHE A 322 18.07 -27.31 6.49
C PHE A 322 19.52 -27.19 6.01
N ASN A 323 19.82 -27.84 4.88
CA ASN A 323 21.14 -27.87 4.26
C ASN A 323 21.11 -27.27 2.83
N ALA A 324 22.28 -27.02 2.27
CA ALA A 324 22.42 -26.39 0.95
C ALA A 324 21.83 -27.24 -0.20
N GLN A 325 21.74 -28.56 -0.06
CA GLN A 325 21.16 -29.44 -1.07
C GLN A 325 19.64 -29.30 -1.11
N ASN A 326 19.00 -29.20 0.06
CA ASN A 326 17.55 -29.00 0.16
C ASN A 326 17.13 -27.59 -0.23
N GLU A 327 18.01 -26.59 -0.11
CA GLU A 327 17.74 -25.25 -0.61
C GLU A 327 17.42 -25.23 -2.13
N ILE A 328 18.07 -26.08 -2.92
CA ILE A 328 17.83 -26.21 -4.36
C ILE A 328 16.45 -26.87 -4.62
N HIS A 329 16.10 -27.88 -3.83
CA HIS A 329 14.81 -28.56 -3.93
C HIS A 329 13.65 -27.60 -3.64
N PHE A 330 13.74 -26.83 -2.55
CA PHE A 330 12.71 -25.85 -2.19
C PHE A 330 12.53 -24.77 -3.25
N ARG A 331 13.62 -24.32 -3.90
CA ARG A 331 13.56 -23.33 -4.99
C ARG A 331 12.78 -23.80 -6.21
N ASN A 332 12.78 -25.09 -6.52
CA ASN A 332 12.21 -25.62 -7.76
C ASN A 332 10.78 -26.17 -7.57
N ASP A 333 10.54 -26.97 -6.53
CA ASP A 333 9.33 -27.81 -6.46
C ASP A 333 8.32 -27.40 -5.37
N SER A 334 8.77 -26.71 -4.30
CA SER A 334 7.96 -26.44 -3.09
C SER A 334 7.74 -24.95 -2.80
N HIS A 335 7.97 -24.07 -3.79
CA HIS A 335 8.04 -22.62 -3.59
C HIS A 335 6.76 -21.99 -3.00
N PHE A 336 5.57 -22.52 -3.32
CA PHE A 336 4.30 -22.02 -2.79
C PHE A 336 3.97 -22.53 -1.36
N ARG A 337 4.75 -23.47 -0.81
CA ARG A 337 4.53 -24.01 0.55
C ARG A 337 5.48 -23.46 1.61
N ILE A 338 6.48 -22.67 1.20
CA ILE A 338 7.57 -22.28 2.10
C ILE A 338 7.10 -21.53 3.35
N LEU A 339 6.14 -20.61 3.21
CA LEU A 339 5.62 -19.87 4.37
C LEU A 339 4.85 -20.76 5.32
N LEU A 340 4.12 -21.76 4.80
CA LEU A 340 3.42 -22.75 5.61
C LEU A 340 4.39 -23.67 6.36
N LEU A 341 5.47 -24.10 5.70
CA LEU A 341 6.55 -24.87 6.34
C LEU A 341 7.19 -24.09 7.49
N LEU A 342 7.58 -22.84 7.23
CA LEU A 342 8.14 -21.95 8.25
C LEU A 342 7.15 -21.69 9.39
N PHE A 343 5.86 -21.55 9.08
CA PHE A 343 4.82 -21.34 10.09
C PHE A 343 4.64 -22.57 10.98
N ASN A 344 4.61 -23.78 10.41
CA ASN A 344 4.52 -25.02 11.18
C ASN A 344 5.70 -25.18 12.14
N LEU A 345 6.91 -24.79 11.73
CA LEU A 345 8.07 -24.76 12.62
C LEU A 345 7.91 -23.76 13.76
N VAL A 346 7.34 -22.58 13.49
CA VAL A 346 7.06 -21.58 14.54
C VAL A 346 6.06 -22.13 15.55
N CYS A 347 5.04 -22.88 15.11
CA CYS A 347 4.06 -23.53 15.98
C CYS A 347 4.62 -24.68 16.83
N GLN A 348 5.76 -25.26 16.45
CA GLN A 348 6.43 -26.30 17.24
C GLN A 348 7.07 -25.72 18.51
N ASN A 349 7.32 -26.59 19.49
CA ASN A 349 8.01 -26.20 20.72
C ASN A 349 9.37 -25.56 20.39
N PRO A 350 9.74 -24.42 20.99
CA PRO A 350 11.00 -23.73 20.68
C PRO A 350 12.26 -24.60 20.78
N GLN A 351 12.25 -25.59 21.68
CA GLN A 351 13.35 -26.54 21.89
C GLN A 351 13.52 -27.57 20.77
N GLN A 352 12.46 -27.83 19.98
CA GLN A 352 12.46 -28.78 18.87
C GLN A 352 12.82 -28.12 17.53
N ARG A 353 12.88 -26.79 17.48
CA ARG A 353 13.14 -26.04 16.26
C ARG A 353 14.63 -26.06 15.92
N PRO A 354 15.01 -26.37 14.67
CA PRO A 354 16.40 -26.26 14.24
C PRO A 354 16.88 -24.81 14.37
N GLN A 355 17.99 -24.55 15.08
CA GLN A 355 18.46 -23.17 15.30
C GLN A 355 18.71 -22.39 14.00
N SER A 356 19.05 -23.09 12.91
CA SER A 356 19.31 -22.51 11.60
C SER A 356 18.05 -22.22 10.75
N PHE A 357 16.86 -22.64 11.21
CA PHE A 357 15.64 -22.53 10.39
C PHE A 357 15.32 -21.08 9.96
N PRO A 358 15.48 -20.04 10.81
CA PRO A 358 15.14 -18.69 10.40
C PRO A 358 16.08 -18.20 9.30
N HIS A 359 17.38 -18.39 9.49
CA HIS A 359 18.40 -18.05 8.50
C HIS A 359 18.17 -18.75 7.16
N PHE A 360 17.85 -20.04 7.18
CA PHE A 360 17.49 -20.78 5.98
C PHE A 360 16.25 -20.22 5.29
N GLY A 361 15.20 -19.92 6.08
CA GLY A 361 13.98 -19.27 5.60
C GLY A 361 14.27 -17.95 4.90
N TYR A 362 15.08 -17.08 5.51
CA TYR A 362 15.44 -15.78 4.93
C TYR A 362 16.18 -15.91 3.61
N ARG A 363 17.15 -16.84 3.51
CA ARG A 363 17.85 -17.08 2.25
C ARG A 363 16.87 -17.48 1.15
N LEU A 364 16.00 -18.46 1.41
CA LEU A 364 14.99 -18.89 0.45
C LEU A 364 14.02 -17.78 0.06
N LEU A 365 13.47 -17.05 1.03
CA LEU A 365 12.54 -15.95 0.78
C LEU A 365 13.17 -14.83 -0.05
N ASN A 366 14.47 -14.59 0.10
CA ASN A 366 15.21 -13.62 -0.72
C ASN A 366 15.37 -14.07 -2.19
N PHE A 367 15.30 -15.38 -2.48
CA PHE A 367 15.29 -15.91 -3.86
C PHE A 367 13.92 -15.82 -4.53
N TYR A 368 12.85 -15.60 -3.77
CA TYR A 368 11.51 -15.49 -4.32
C TYR A 368 11.19 -14.05 -4.72
N ASN A 369 10.43 -13.92 -5.80
CA ASN A 369 9.84 -12.64 -6.19
C ASN A 369 8.51 -12.43 -5.44
N SER A 370 7.94 -11.23 -5.58
CA SER A 370 6.68 -10.88 -4.92
C SER A 370 5.52 -11.80 -5.29
N HIS A 371 5.48 -12.27 -6.54
CA HIS A 371 4.42 -13.18 -6.99
C HIS A 371 4.42 -14.48 -6.19
N TYR A 372 5.58 -15.13 -6.06
CA TYR A 372 5.68 -16.37 -5.28
C TYR A 372 5.34 -16.16 -3.81
N LEU A 373 5.73 -15.02 -3.23
CA LEU A 373 5.41 -14.70 -1.85
C LEU A 373 3.91 -14.50 -1.63
N ILE A 374 3.20 -13.87 -2.57
CA ILE A 374 1.73 -13.75 -2.52
C ILE A 374 1.10 -15.14 -2.57
N SER A 375 1.46 -15.97 -3.54
CA SER A 375 0.92 -17.33 -3.66
C SER A 375 1.21 -18.17 -2.42
N ALA A 376 2.42 -18.08 -1.86
CA ALA A 376 2.77 -18.78 -0.62
C ALA A 376 1.97 -18.27 0.59
N THR A 377 1.61 -16.99 0.59
CA THR A 377 0.76 -16.41 1.64
C THR A 377 -0.67 -16.94 1.52
N ASN A 378 -1.20 -17.07 0.31
CA ASN A 378 -2.53 -17.61 0.08
C ASN A 378 -2.65 -19.05 0.59
N VAL A 379 -1.62 -19.88 0.33
CA VAL A 379 -1.55 -21.25 0.85
C VAL A 379 -1.49 -21.28 2.38
N LEU A 380 -0.74 -20.36 3.00
CA LEU A 380 -0.74 -20.21 4.46
C LEU A 380 -2.13 -19.81 4.98
N VAL A 381 -2.82 -18.89 4.32
CA VAL A 381 -4.18 -18.46 4.70
C VAL A 381 -5.18 -19.62 4.59
N ASP A 382 -5.14 -20.41 3.51
CA ASP A 382 -5.99 -21.59 3.35
C ASP A 382 -5.81 -22.59 4.50
N TYR A 383 -4.56 -22.84 4.89
CA TYR A 383 -4.24 -23.67 6.04
C TYR A 383 -4.78 -23.10 7.36
N LEU A 384 -4.60 -21.79 7.60
CA LEU A 384 -5.11 -21.14 8.81
C LEU A 384 -6.63 -21.24 8.90
N ILE A 385 -7.34 -20.98 7.80
CA ILE A 385 -8.80 -21.12 7.76
C ILE A 385 -9.21 -22.56 8.04
N SER A 386 -8.54 -23.55 7.44
CA SER A 386 -8.82 -24.96 7.71
C SER A 386 -8.60 -25.31 9.20
N THR A 387 -7.56 -24.76 9.81
CA THR A 387 -7.27 -24.94 11.24
C THR A 387 -8.36 -24.30 12.10
N LEU A 388 -8.83 -23.11 11.74
CA LEU A 388 -9.94 -22.43 12.42
C LEU A 388 -11.26 -23.19 12.27
N LYS A 389 -11.52 -23.80 11.11
CA LYS A 389 -12.67 -24.69 10.89
C LYS A 389 -12.61 -25.88 11.84
N GLU A 390 -11.46 -26.56 11.92
CA GLU A 390 -11.27 -27.67 12.86
C GLU A 390 -11.46 -27.24 14.32
N PHE A 391 -10.96 -26.06 14.70
CA PHE A 391 -11.16 -25.53 16.05
C PHE A 391 -12.63 -25.27 16.35
N LYS A 392 -13.38 -24.70 15.40
CA LYS A 392 -14.82 -24.48 15.54
C LYS A 392 -15.58 -25.81 15.65
N ASP A 393 -15.31 -26.75 14.75
CA ASP A 393 -16.01 -28.04 14.69
C ASP A 393 -15.74 -28.93 15.92
N SER A 394 -14.50 -28.88 16.44
CA SER A 394 -14.10 -29.61 17.65
C SER A 394 -14.50 -28.91 18.96
N GLY A 395 -15.07 -27.71 18.91
CA GLY A 395 -15.35 -26.91 20.10
C GLY A 395 -14.09 -26.56 20.89
N ALA A 396 -12.98 -26.27 20.19
CA ALA A 396 -11.69 -25.98 20.77
C ALA A 396 -11.75 -24.84 21.81
N PRO A 397 -11.01 -24.95 22.92
CA PRO A 397 -10.94 -23.89 23.92
C PRO A 397 -10.27 -22.64 23.35
N ILE A 398 -10.60 -21.47 23.91
CA ILE A 398 -10.04 -20.18 23.48
C ILE A 398 -8.50 -20.13 23.55
N SER A 399 -7.88 -20.94 24.41
CA SER A 399 -6.42 -21.08 24.51
C SER A 399 -5.76 -21.54 23.21
N LYS A 400 -6.44 -22.36 22.39
CA LYS A 400 -5.93 -22.76 21.06
C LYS A 400 -5.91 -21.58 20.09
N TYR A 401 -6.92 -20.72 20.10
CA TYR A 401 -6.96 -19.49 19.29
C TYR A 401 -5.88 -18.49 19.73
N ILE A 402 -5.70 -18.33 21.04
CA ILE A 402 -4.62 -17.49 21.62
C ILE A 402 -3.25 -18.02 21.23
N HIS A 403 -3.04 -19.34 21.28
CA HIS A 403 -1.79 -19.96 20.85
C HIS A 403 -1.52 -19.71 19.36
N LEU A 404 -2.53 -19.89 18.50
CA LEU A 404 -2.40 -19.61 17.07
C LEU A 404 -2.05 -18.14 16.79
N ARG A 405 -2.72 -17.20 17.49
CA ARG A 405 -2.38 -15.77 17.44
C ARG A 405 -0.92 -15.53 17.84
N ASN A 406 -0.44 -16.16 18.91
CA ASN A 406 0.94 -15.99 19.35
C ASN A 406 1.95 -16.54 18.33
N CYS A 407 1.64 -17.66 17.67
CA CYS A 407 2.48 -18.19 16.58
C CYS A 407 2.52 -17.22 15.39
N ILE A 408 1.38 -16.64 15.01
CA ILE A 408 1.31 -15.60 13.96
C ILE A 408 2.13 -14.38 14.36
N ASN A 409 2.04 -13.94 15.62
CA ASN A 409 2.82 -12.82 16.11
C ASN A 409 4.32 -13.10 16.08
N GLU A 410 4.76 -14.30 16.45
CA GLU A 410 6.16 -14.69 16.32
C GLU A 410 6.60 -14.73 14.85
N PHE A 411 5.77 -15.30 13.97
CA PHE A 411 6.02 -15.37 12.53
C PHE A 411 6.18 -13.98 11.87
N ILE A 412 5.32 -13.03 12.24
CA ILE A 412 5.25 -11.69 11.64
C ILE A 412 6.19 -10.70 12.31
N PHE A 413 6.16 -10.59 13.63
CA PHE A 413 6.84 -9.49 14.35
C PHE A 413 8.21 -9.88 14.87
N TYR A 414 8.43 -11.14 15.24
CA TYR A 414 9.72 -11.61 15.73
C TYR A 414 10.63 -12.05 14.56
N HIS A 415 10.11 -12.93 13.70
CA HIS A 415 10.85 -13.44 12.55
C HIS A 415 10.75 -12.54 11.31
N ASN A 416 9.72 -11.70 11.15
CA ASN A 416 9.51 -10.89 9.94
C ASN A 416 9.52 -11.69 8.62
N PHE A 417 8.97 -12.92 8.61
CA PHE A 417 8.83 -13.68 7.37
C PHE A 417 7.78 -13.11 6.42
N ILE A 418 6.87 -12.29 6.94
CA ILE A 418 5.88 -11.53 6.19
C ILE A 418 5.51 -10.29 7.01
N SER A 419 5.18 -9.18 6.35
CA SER A 419 4.68 -7.99 7.06
C SER A 419 3.22 -8.16 7.49
N PHE A 420 2.83 -7.50 8.58
CA PHE A 420 1.49 -7.65 9.15
C PHE A 420 0.37 -7.18 8.20
N ASP A 421 0.57 -6.03 7.56
CA ASP A 421 -0.34 -5.47 6.56
C ASP A 421 -0.52 -6.41 5.36
N ARG A 422 0.56 -7.04 4.92
CA ARG A 422 0.54 -8.02 3.84
C ARG A 422 -0.30 -9.22 4.24
N PHE A 423 0.10 -9.90 5.31
CA PHE A 423 -0.62 -11.06 5.83
C PHE A 423 -2.12 -10.76 6.02
N LEU A 424 -2.44 -9.64 6.67
CA LEU A 424 -3.82 -9.26 6.95
C LEU A 424 -4.62 -8.98 5.66
N LEU A 425 -4.01 -8.34 4.66
CA LEU A 425 -4.66 -8.12 3.36
C LEU A 425 -5.13 -9.46 2.78
N GLN A 426 -4.22 -10.43 2.63
CA GLN A 426 -4.57 -11.74 2.07
C GLN A 426 -5.50 -12.54 2.97
N PHE A 427 -5.30 -12.49 4.29
CA PHE A 427 -6.16 -13.16 5.24
C PHE A 427 -7.62 -12.71 5.08
N VAL A 428 -7.86 -11.42 4.84
CA VAL A 428 -9.21 -10.87 4.69
C VAL A 428 -9.79 -11.05 3.28
N THR A 429 -8.96 -11.01 2.23
CA THR A 429 -9.45 -10.99 0.83
C THR A 429 -9.49 -12.36 0.15
N HIS A 430 -8.61 -13.28 0.53
CA HIS A 430 -8.50 -14.61 -0.07
C HIS A 430 -9.70 -15.53 0.23
N PRO A 431 -10.27 -15.56 1.46
CA PRO A 431 -11.42 -16.39 1.76
C PRO A 431 -12.64 -16.03 0.89
N SER A 432 -13.19 -17.01 0.20
CA SER A 432 -14.22 -16.79 -0.82
C SER A 432 -15.60 -17.39 -0.48
N ASP A 433 -15.70 -18.37 0.42
CA ASP A 433 -16.98 -18.92 0.92
C ASP A 433 -17.42 -18.36 2.29
N ASN A 434 -18.74 -18.25 2.51
CA ASN A 434 -19.31 -17.56 3.68
C ASN A 434 -18.72 -18.03 5.02
N GLU A 435 -18.55 -19.34 5.21
CA GLU A 435 -18.06 -19.88 6.48
C GLU A 435 -16.62 -19.45 6.76
N SER A 436 -15.73 -19.60 5.76
CA SER A 436 -14.34 -19.16 5.88
C SER A 436 -14.24 -17.66 6.16
N ILE A 437 -15.13 -16.86 5.57
CA ILE A 437 -15.15 -15.41 5.77
C ILE A 437 -15.57 -15.06 7.20
N ILE A 438 -16.58 -15.73 7.75
CA ILE A 438 -17.00 -15.52 9.14
C ILE A 438 -15.86 -15.89 10.11
N LEU A 439 -15.22 -17.05 9.90
CA LEU A 439 -14.07 -17.49 10.71
C LEU A 439 -12.89 -16.52 10.63
N MET A 440 -12.59 -16.05 9.42
CA MET A 440 -11.58 -15.02 9.18
C MET A 440 -11.90 -13.74 9.95
N LEU A 441 -13.15 -13.26 9.90
CA LEU A 441 -13.55 -12.02 10.57
C LEU A 441 -13.40 -12.15 12.10
N GLU A 442 -13.90 -13.23 12.68
CA GLU A 442 -13.76 -13.49 14.12
C GLU A 442 -12.29 -13.60 14.55
N PHE A 443 -11.46 -14.26 13.75
CA PHE A 443 -10.03 -14.34 14.07
C PHE A 443 -9.28 -13.02 13.83
N THR A 444 -9.69 -12.24 12.83
CA THR A 444 -9.18 -10.88 12.57
C THR A 444 -9.47 -9.95 13.75
N LYS A 445 -10.64 -10.08 14.38
CA LYS A 445 -10.97 -9.38 15.62
C LYS A 445 -9.96 -9.71 16.74
N ILE A 446 -9.57 -10.98 16.89
CA ILE A 446 -8.52 -11.37 17.85
C ILE A 446 -7.17 -10.71 17.48
N LEU A 447 -6.80 -10.72 16.19
CA LEU A 447 -5.54 -10.16 15.71
C LEU A 447 -5.42 -8.63 15.84
N LEU A 448 -6.54 -7.90 15.86
CA LEU A 448 -6.55 -6.42 15.89
C LEU A 448 -6.91 -5.84 17.26
N ILE A 449 -7.67 -6.56 18.09
CA ILE A 449 -8.15 -6.04 19.38
C ILE A 449 -7.27 -6.50 20.54
N ASP A 450 -6.80 -7.75 20.53
CA ASP A 450 -6.00 -8.33 21.61
C ASP A 450 -4.63 -8.75 21.04
N ASN A 451 -3.82 -7.77 20.65
CA ASN A 451 -2.53 -8.01 20.02
C ASN A 451 -1.48 -6.95 20.38
N GLN A 452 -0.73 -7.20 21.45
CA GLN A 452 0.27 -6.27 21.99
C GLN A 452 1.25 -5.72 20.94
N PRO A 453 1.90 -6.52 20.06
CA PRO A 453 2.76 -6.00 19.00
C PRO A 453 2.09 -4.98 18.07
N VAL A 454 0.79 -5.15 17.77
CA VAL A 454 0.00 -4.21 16.97
C VAL A 454 -0.32 -2.97 17.81
N ASP A 455 -0.70 -3.16 19.07
CA ASP A 455 -1.04 -2.07 19.99
C ASP A 455 0.13 -1.11 20.21
N GLU A 456 1.33 -1.62 20.48
CA GLU A 456 2.52 -0.80 20.69
C GLU A 456 2.85 0.07 19.46
N ARG A 457 2.71 -0.49 18.26
CA ARG A 457 2.97 0.23 17.00
C ARG A 457 1.91 1.28 16.72
N LEU A 458 0.63 0.93 16.88
CA LEU A 458 -0.48 1.86 16.65
C LEU A 458 -0.47 3.00 17.65
N ASN A 459 -0.27 2.72 18.94
CA ASN A 459 -0.23 3.73 19.98
C ASN A 459 0.94 4.69 19.77
N PHE A 460 2.13 4.17 19.44
CA PHE A 460 3.26 5.02 19.08
C PHE A 460 2.93 5.96 17.93
N LEU A 461 2.37 5.43 16.83
CA LEU A 461 1.99 6.24 15.68
C LEU A 461 0.90 7.27 16.01
N ILE A 462 -0.08 6.93 16.85
CA ILE A 462 -1.13 7.86 17.28
C ILE A 462 -0.54 9.03 18.08
N ASP A 463 0.49 8.78 18.90
CA ASP A 463 1.12 9.80 19.73
C ASP A 463 1.99 10.77 18.91
N ILE A 464 2.65 10.28 17.86
CA ILE A 464 3.57 11.10 17.04
C ILE A 464 2.91 11.73 15.80
N LEU A 465 1.91 11.07 15.21
CA LEU A 465 1.36 11.48 13.93
C LEU A 465 0.16 12.40 14.13
N PRO A 466 0.14 13.59 13.49
CA PRO A 466 -1.04 14.43 13.46
C PRO A 466 -2.15 13.73 12.69
N SER A 467 -3.40 14.00 13.08
CA SER A 467 -4.56 13.53 12.33
C SER A 467 -4.49 14.00 10.87
N HIS A 468 -5.18 13.32 9.96
CA HIS A 468 -5.17 13.72 8.54
C HIS A 468 -5.79 15.11 8.31
N TYR A 469 -6.57 15.62 9.27
CA TYR A 469 -7.11 16.98 9.27
C TYR A 469 -6.03 18.02 9.60
N ASP A 470 -5.21 17.74 10.61
CA ASP A 470 -4.19 18.67 11.11
C ASP A 470 -2.87 18.58 10.33
N ILE A 471 -2.70 17.58 9.48
CA ILE A 471 -1.43 17.26 8.81
C ILE A 471 -0.87 18.41 7.96
N SER A 472 -1.75 19.24 7.40
CA SER A 472 -1.33 20.42 6.61
C SER A 472 -0.85 21.59 7.49
N PHE A 473 -1.24 21.59 8.77
CA PHE A 473 -0.92 22.62 9.77
C PHE A 473 0.17 22.16 10.75
N CYS A 474 0.51 20.88 10.76
CA CYS A 474 1.45 20.32 11.73
C CYS A 474 2.88 20.83 11.48
N ASN A 475 3.74 20.67 12.48
CA ASN A 475 5.17 20.83 12.26
C ASN A 475 5.69 19.65 11.43
N SER A 476 6.04 19.89 10.16
CA SER A 476 6.53 18.85 9.24
C SER A 476 7.81 18.18 9.74
N GLN A 477 8.67 18.95 10.43
CA GLN A 477 9.93 18.45 10.95
C GLN A 477 9.70 17.40 12.04
N THR A 478 8.81 17.69 13.00
CA THR A 478 8.39 16.76 14.04
C THR A 478 7.75 15.51 13.43
N PHE A 479 6.91 15.68 12.41
CA PHE A 479 6.32 14.56 11.68
C PHE A 479 7.38 13.62 11.10
N PHE A 480 8.34 14.14 10.32
CA PHE A 480 9.34 13.29 9.67
C PHE A 480 10.35 12.68 10.66
N ILE A 481 10.67 13.39 11.76
CA ILE A 481 11.44 12.81 12.86
C ILE A 481 10.67 11.65 13.48
N GLY A 482 9.39 11.83 13.79
CA GLY A 482 8.54 10.76 14.34
C GLY A 482 8.46 9.53 13.44
N ILE A 483 8.32 9.73 12.12
CA ILE A 483 8.36 8.61 11.15
C ILE A 483 9.69 7.86 11.22
N LYS A 484 10.82 8.56 11.32
CA LYS A 484 12.12 7.91 11.49
C LYS A 484 12.19 7.14 12.82
N GLU A 485 11.80 7.76 13.92
CA GLU A 485 11.78 7.14 15.25
C GLU A 485 10.88 5.90 15.31
N TYR A 486 9.76 5.90 14.58
CA TYR A 486 8.90 4.74 14.44
C TYR A 486 9.66 3.54 13.84
N TYR A 487 10.37 3.75 12.74
CA TYR A 487 11.15 2.70 12.09
C TYR A 487 12.41 2.30 12.86
N ASP A 488 12.99 3.22 13.64
CA ASP A 488 14.08 2.89 14.56
C ASP A 488 13.58 1.98 15.71
N ARG A 489 12.37 2.23 16.22
CA ARG A 489 11.76 1.44 17.31
C ARG A 489 11.17 0.11 16.85
N PHE A 490 10.57 0.10 15.66
CA PHE A 490 9.89 -1.06 15.08
C PHE A 490 10.47 -1.35 13.68
N PRO A 491 11.73 -1.82 13.60
CA PRO A 491 12.35 -2.07 12.31
C PRO A 491 11.62 -3.17 11.53
N GLU A 492 11.44 -2.95 10.23
CA GLU A 492 10.98 -3.96 9.25
C GLU A 492 12.18 -4.33 8.37
N PRO A 493 13.07 -5.26 8.79
CA PRO A 493 14.27 -5.60 8.03
C PRO A 493 13.95 -6.45 6.80
N THR A 494 14.81 -6.40 5.79
CA THR A 494 14.68 -7.22 4.58
C THR A 494 15.07 -8.68 4.87
N TYR A 495 14.66 -9.60 3.98
CA TYR A 495 15.12 -10.98 4.04
C TYR A 495 16.64 -11.09 3.87
N TYR A 496 17.26 -10.22 3.08
CA TYR A 496 18.70 -10.23 2.92
C TYR A 496 19.42 -9.78 4.21
N GLU A 497 18.96 -8.72 4.87
CA GLU A 497 19.51 -8.27 6.16
C GLU A 497 19.40 -9.37 7.21
N ARG A 498 18.23 -10.02 7.29
CA ARG A 498 17.98 -11.13 8.21
C ARG A 498 18.79 -12.38 7.88
N ALA A 499 19.05 -12.64 6.59
CA ALA A 499 19.93 -13.71 6.16
C ALA A 499 21.41 -13.43 6.47
N ASN A 500 21.84 -12.17 6.62
CA ASN A 500 23.25 -11.83 6.82
C ASN A 500 23.56 -11.19 8.19
N SER A 501 22.61 -11.23 9.14
CA SER A 501 22.70 -10.55 10.43
C SER A 501 23.91 -10.96 11.28
N ASP A 502 24.37 -12.20 11.17
CA ASP A 502 25.51 -12.72 11.95
C ASP A 502 26.87 -12.20 11.46
N GLN A 503 26.91 -11.57 10.29
CA GLN A 503 28.15 -11.20 9.62
C GLN A 503 28.50 -9.71 9.74
N ASN A 504 27.79 -8.94 10.58
CA ASN A 504 27.99 -7.48 10.75
C ASN A 504 28.12 -6.72 9.41
N TYR A 505 27.38 -7.13 8.38
CA TYR A 505 27.38 -6.39 7.13
C TYR A 505 26.67 -5.04 7.33
N PRO A 506 27.26 -3.94 6.85
CA PRO A 506 26.52 -2.68 6.77
C PRO A 506 25.29 -2.88 5.90
N ILE A 507 24.15 -2.34 6.34
CA ILE A 507 22.92 -2.25 5.53
C ILE A 507 23.31 -1.76 4.14
N GLN A 508 23.06 -2.57 3.10
CA GLN A 508 23.38 -2.12 1.75
C GLN A 508 22.39 -1.03 1.37
N ASP A 509 22.92 0.10 0.91
CA ASP A 509 22.13 1.26 0.50
C ASP A 509 21.11 0.93 -0.60
N ASP A 510 21.13 -0.23 -1.25
CA ASP A 510 20.18 -0.60 -2.31
C ASP A 510 18.98 -1.43 -1.83
N GLU A 511 19.00 -1.93 -0.60
CA GLU A 511 17.98 -2.88 -0.13
C GLU A 511 16.68 -2.26 0.32
N HIS A 512 16.76 -1.10 0.97
CA HIS A 512 15.60 -0.35 1.42
C HIS A 512 15.21 0.74 0.44
N LEU A 513 13.93 1.06 0.42
CA LEU A 513 13.41 2.21 -0.29
C LEU A 513 13.35 3.46 0.60
N PRO A 514 13.41 4.68 0.04
CA PRO A 514 13.22 5.90 0.82
C PRO A 514 11.75 6.00 1.27
N ILE A 515 11.53 6.09 2.58
CA ILE A 515 10.20 6.18 3.20
C ILE A 515 10.01 7.59 3.76
N TYR A 516 8.96 8.28 3.31
CA TYR A 516 8.61 9.62 3.80
C TYR A 516 7.33 9.61 4.63
N TYR A 517 6.34 8.82 4.19
CA TYR A 517 4.99 8.86 4.75
C TYR A 517 4.47 7.49 5.16
N SER A 518 4.88 6.43 4.45
CA SER A 518 4.39 5.08 4.70
C SER A 518 4.62 4.64 6.15
N ASN A 519 3.60 4.04 6.76
CA ASN A 519 3.63 3.49 8.11
C ASN A 519 2.50 2.45 8.24
N LEU A 520 2.50 1.68 9.33
CA LEU A 520 1.51 0.61 9.53
C LEU A 520 0.06 1.13 9.51
N MET A 521 -0.23 2.25 10.17
CA MET A 521 -1.60 2.77 10.28
C MET A 521 -2.17 3.12 8.90
N GLU A 522 -1.37 3.81 8.09
CA GLU A 522 -1.67 4.14 6.71
C GLU A 522 -1.90 2.88 5.85
N LYS A 523 -1.11 1.81 6.07
CA LYS A 523 -1.24 0.53 5.34
C LYS A 523 -2.50 -0.25 5.75
N LEU A 524 -2.93 -0.14 7.01
CA LEU A 524 -4.10 -0.86 7.55
C LEU A 524 -5.44 -0.27 7.12
N LEU A 525 -5.57 1.05 6.99
CA LEU A 525 -6.83 1.72 6.70
C LEU A 525 -7.66 1.09 5.55
N PRO A 526 -7.12 0.84 4.35
CA PRO A 526 -7.92 0.25 3.28
C PRO A 526 -8.30 -1.22 3.56
N ILE A 527 -7.50 -1.95 4.34
CA ILE A 527 -7.82 -3.32 4.76
C ILE A 527 -8.97 -3.31 5.76
N VAL A 528 -8.96 -2.35 6.70
CA VAL A 528 -10.02 -2.18 7.70
C VAL A 528 -11.36 -1.82 7.03
N ASP A 529 -11.36 -0.94 6.03
CA ASP A 529 -12.57 -0.68 5.24
C ASP A 529 -13.12 -1.96 4.61
N HIS A 530 -12.23 -2.82 4.10
CA HIS A 530 -12.65 -4.10 3.54
C HIS A 530 -13.20 -5.04 4.61
N ILE A 531 -12.57 -5.14 5.79
CA ILE A 531 -13.06 -5.93 6.93
C ILE A 531 -14.50 -5.52 7.27
N PHE A 532 -14.80 -4.22 7.35
CA PHE A 532 -16.15 -3.76 7.63
C PHE A 532 -17.13 -4.05 6.50
N HIS A 533 -16.73 -3.89 5.23
CA HIS A 533 -17.60 -4.29 4.12
C HIS A 533 -17.93 -5.78 4.18
N ARG A 534 -16.96 -6.65 4.45
CA ARG A 534 -17.17 -8.10 4.59
C ARG A 534 -18.07 -8.45 5.77
N ALA A 535 -17.89 -7.77 6.90
CA ALA A 535 -18.75 -7.97 8.07
C ALA A 535 -20.21 -7.59 7.79
N ILE A 536 -20.45 -6.49 7.07
CA ILE A 536 -21.79 -6.09 6.64
C ILE A 536 -22.37 -7.12 5.66
N GLU A 537 -21.58 -7.59 4.70
CA GLU A 537 -22.02 -8.58 3.72
C GLU A 537 -22.42 -9.90 4.37
N GLN A 538 -21.71 -10.33 5.41
CA GLN A 538 -22.03 -11.51 6.21
C GLN A 538 -23.13 -11.26 7.27
N GLU A 539 -23.71 -10.06 7.31
CA GLU A 539 -24.78 -9.71 8.24
C GLU A 539 -24.36 -9.90 9.72
N LEU A 540 -23.09 -9.64 10.05
CA LEU A 540 -22.61 -9.69 11.44
C LEU A 540 -23.28 -8.61 12.31
N HIS A 541 -23.33 -8.85 13.62
CA HIS A 541 -24.04 -8.00 14.58
C HIS A 541 -23.09 -7.18 15.48
N ASP A 542 -23.66 -6.51 16.49
CA ASP A 542 -22.97 -5.57 17.37
C ASP A 542 -21.76 -6.16 18.10
N ASP A 543 -21.76 -7.46 18.40
CA ASP A 543 -20.64 -8.17 19.04
C ASP A 543 -19.34 -8.15 18.23
N PHE A 544 -19.46 -7.97 16.91
CA PHE A 544 -18.32 -7.74 16.02
C PHE A 544 -18.03 -6.25 15.90
N PHE A 545 -19.03 -5.44 15.55
CA PHE A 545 -18.83 -4.02 15.20
C PHE A 545 -18.41 -3.16 16.39
N PHE A 546 -19.06 -3.30 17.55
CA PHE A 546 -18.78 -2.47 18.72
C PHE A 546 -17.30 -2.49 19.14
N PRO A 547 -16.67 -3.67 19.39
CA PRO A 547 -15.28 -3.71 19.82
C PRO A 547 -14.32 -3.28 18.69
N MET A 548 -14.61 -3.64 17.44
CA MET A 548 -13.80 -3.27 16.27
C MET A 548 -13.79 -1.75 16.04
N VAL A 549 -14.96 -1.11 16.01
CA VAL A 549 -15.09 0.34 15.84
C VAL A 549 -14.45 1.08 17.02
N THR A 550 -14.68 0.61 18.26
CA THR A 550 -14.08 1.23 19.46
C THR A 550 -12.55 1.26 19.36
N ARG A 551 -11.93 0.13 18.96
CA ARG A 551 -10.47 0.05 18.79
C ARG A 551 -9.97 0.90 17.62
N LEU A 552 -10.64 0.83 16.48
CA LEU A 552 -10.16 1.39 15.21
C LEU A 552 -10.54 2.86 15.01
N THR A 553 -11.42 3.43 15.83
CA THR A 553 -11.78 4.86 15.75
C THR A 553 -10.56 5.78 15.79
N ALA A 554 -9.54 5.46 16.62
CA ALA A 554 -8.31 6.22 16.67
C ALA A 554 -7.52 6.16 15.34
N VAL A 555 -7.52 4.99 14.69
CA VAL A 555 -6.91 4.77 13.37
C VAL A 555 -7.68 5.52 12.27
N TYR A 556 -9.01 5.57 12.35
CA TYR A 556 -9.86 6.27 11.37
C TYR A 556 -9.69 7.79 11.35
N LYS A 557 -9.09 8.42 12.38
CA LYS A 557 -8.70 9.84 12.33
C LYS A 557 -7.70 10.16 11.22
N TYR A 558 -7.04 9.12 10.70
CA TYR A 558 -6.08 9.17 9.62
C TYR A 558 -6.71 8.73 8.28
N HIS A 559 -8.02 8.44 8.26
CA HIS A 559 -8.72 8.09 7.03
C HIS A 559 -9.07 9.33 6.19
N ARG A 560 -8.69 9.32 4.91
CA ARG A 560 -8.84 10.47 3.99
C ARG A 560 -10.26 10.97 3.79
N MET A 561 -11.26 10.07 3.83
CA MET A 561 -12.65 10.42 3.52
C MET A 561 -13.53 10.69 4.75
N PHE A 562 -13.02 10.53 5.98
CA PHE A 562 -13.89 10.46 7.16
C PHE A 562 -14.56 11.81 7.53
N PHE A 563 -14.05 12.95 7.02
CA PHE A 563 -14.72 14.24 7.18
C PHE A 563 -14.61 15.14 5.93
N CYS A 564 -15.37 14.79 4.89
CA CYS A 564 -15.67 15.72 3.79
C CYS A 564 -16.95 16.56 4.05
N LYS A 565 -17.46 16.59 5.30
CA LYS A 565 -18.76 17.20 5.66
C LYS A 565 -18.71 18.67 6.13
N SER A 566 -17.54 19.29 6.33
CA SER A 566 -17.47 20.69 6.79
C SER A 566 -17.30 21.74 5.69
N GLN A 567 -17.31 21.35 4.40
CA GLN A 567 -17.24 22.29 3.26
C GLN A 567 -18.54 22.34 2.43
N MET A 568 -19.65 21.85 2.98
CA MET A 568 -21.00 21.98 2.39
C MET A 568 -21.98 22.74 3.31
N CYS A 569 -21.48 23.60 4.20
CA CYS A 569 -22.27 24.64 4.83
C CYS A 569 -21.89 26.00 4.27
#